data_AF-A0AAV4XAU5-F1
#
_entry.id   AF-A0AAV4XAU5-F1
#
_cell.length_a   1.000
_cell.length_b   1.000
_cell.length_c   1.000
_cell.angle_alpha   90.00
_cell.angle_beta   90.00
_cell.angle_gamma   90.00
#
_symmetry.space_group_name_H-M   'P 1'
#
loop_
_entity.id
_entity.type
_entity.pdbx_description
1 polymer ?
#
loop_
_entity_poly.entity_id
_entity_poly.type
_entity_poly.pdbx_seq_one_letter_code
_entity_poly.pdbx_strand_id
1 'polypeptide(L)' 'LRMMALEVPQLVISGEETTLTCIFDLEGDTLYSIKWYRDDLEFFRYVPSDKPPNQFFLSKDSTLT' A
#
# COMPACT_ATOMS: atom_id res chain seq x y z
N LEU A 1 -17.55 -4.42 2.13
CA LEU A 1 -16.07 -4.39 2.28
C LEU A 1 -15.70 -4.46 3.74
N ARG A 2 -14.95 -5.49 4.11
CA ARG A 2 -14.44 -5.72 5.47
C ARG A 2 -12.93 -5.99 5.43
N MET A 3 -12.18 -5.25 6.24
CA MET A 3 -10.76 -5.57 6.49
C MET A 3 -10.68 -6.75 7.47
N MET A 4 -9.94 -7.79 7.09
CA MET A 4 -9.77 -9.01 7.88
C MET A 4 -8.45 -9.00 8.64
N ALA A 5 -7.35 -8.61 7.97
CA ALA A 5 -6.04 -8.51 8.58
C ALA A 5 -5.16 -7.49 7.86
N LEU A 6 -4.25 -6.87 8.61
CA LEU A 6 -3.18 -6.02 8.11
C LEU A 6 -1.87 -6.52 8.73
N GLU A 7 -0.99 -7.06 7.89
CA GLU A 7 0.29 -7.61 8.33
C GLU A 7 1.40 -6.68 7.86
N VAL A 8 2.08 -6.07 8.84
CA VAL A 8 3.17 -5.13 8.63
C VAL A 8 4.36 -5.60 9.48
N PRO A 9 5.56 -5.76 8.90
CA PRO A 9 6.75 -6.09 9.67
C PRO A 9 7.04 -4.99 10.70
N GLN A 10 7.40 -5.38 11.91
CA GLN A 10 7.70 -4.43 12.99
C GLN A 10 9.00 -3.67 12.77
N LEU A 11 9.96 -4.29 12.07
CA LEU A 11 11.27 -3.73 11.77
C LEU A 11 11.74 -4.24 10.42
N VAL A 12 12.31 -3.34 9.61
CA VAL A 12 12.88 -3.65 8.30
C VAL A 12 14.23 -2.95 8.21
N ILE A 13 15.25 -3.65 7.71
CA ILE A 13 16.58 -3.07 7.50
C ILE A 13 16.55 -2.25 6.21
N SER A 14 17.15 -1.06 6.25
CA SER A 14 17.23 -0.18 5.07
C SER A 14 17.92 -0.88 3.91
N GLY A 15 17.28 -0.88 2.73
CA GLY A 15 17.78 -1.53 1.53
C GLY A 15 17.34 -2.99 1.36
N GLU A 16 16.71 -3.59 2.37
CA GLU A 16 16.07 -4.90 2.23
C GLU A 16 14.65 -4.78 1.68
N GLU A 17 14.25 -5.79 0.92
CA GLU A 17 12.87 -5.91 0.46
C GLU A 17 11.96 -6.37 1.59
N THR A 18 10.73 -5.88 1.60
CA THR A 18 9.73 -6.29 2.57
C THR A 18 8.35 -6.34 1.93
N THR A 19 7.41 -7.04 2.57
CA THR A 19 6.04 -7.20 2.08
C THR A 19 5.06 -6.67 3.11
N LEU A 20 4.11 -5.86 2.64
CA LEU A 20 2.97 -5.38 3.40
C LEU A 20 1.71 -6.11 2.89
N THR A 21 1.01 -6.82 3.76
CA THR A 21 -0.15 -7.63 3.36
C THR A 21 -1.43 -7.02 3.92
N CYS A 22 -2.42 -6.82 3.05
CA CYS A 22 -3.77 -6.42 3.44
C CYS A 22 -4.76 -7.49 2.97
N ILE A 23 -5.42 -8.13 3.92
CA ILE A 23 -6.43 -9.16 3.66
C ILE A 23 -7.81 -8.53 3.90
N PHE A 24 -8.66 -8.54 2.88
CA PHE A 24 -9.99 -7.95 2.93
C PHE A 24 -11.01 -8.81 2.17
N ASP A 25 -12.28 -8.70 2.58
CA ASP A 25 -13.44 -9.29 1.90
C ASP A 25 -14.25 -8.16 1.24
N LEU A 26 -14.49 -8.27 -0.06
CA LEU A 26 -15.31 -7.30 -0.80
C LEU A 26 -16.80 -7.43 -0.49
N GLU A 27 -17.25 -8.55 0.08
CA GLU A 27 -18.65 -8.81 0.43
C GLU A 27 -19.59 -8.64 -0.77
N GLY A 28 -19.13 -9.05 -1.95
CA GLY A 28 -19.88 -8.96 -3.22
C GLY A 28 -19.71 -7.63 -3.98
N ASP A 29 -18.95 -6.67 -3.44
CA ASP A 29 -18.66 -5.40 -4.10
C ASP A 29 -17.45 -5.48 -5.06
N THR A 30 -17.21 -4.40 -5.80
CA THR A 30 -16.03 -4.23 -6.67
C THR A 30 -14.98 -3.36 -5.98
N LEU A 31 -13.73 -3.79 -6.05
CA LEU A 31 -12.62 -3.01 -5.51
C LEU A 31 -12.44 -1.70 -6.29
N TYR A 32 -12.63 -0.57 -5.61
CA TYR A 32 -12.35 0.75 -6.18
C TYR A 32 -10.85 1.07 -6.16
N SER A 33 -10.20 1.02 -4.99
CA SER A 33 -8.76 1.21 -4.86
C SER A 33 -8.19 0.64 -3.57
N ILE A 34 -6.91 0.30 -3.57
CA ILE A 34 -6.09 0.04 -2.37
C ILE A 34 -5.06 1.16 -2.29
N LYS A 35 -4.89 1.76 -1.12
CA LYS A 35 -3.90 2.82 -0.89
C LYS A 35 -3.10 2.51 0.36
N TRP A 36 -1.79 2.72 0.26
CA TRP A 36 -0.89 2.60 1.40
C TRP A 36 -0.34 3.96 1.77
N TYR A 37 -0.41 4.25 3.07
CA TYR A 37 0.06 5.48 3.68
C TYR A 37 1.14 5.15 4.72
N ARG A 38 2.14 6.03 4.79
CA ARG A 38 3.10 6.10 5.89
C ARG A 38 3.13 7.55 6.34
N ASP A 39 2.89 7.81 7.62
CA ASP A 39 2.94 9.17 8.19
C ASP A 39 2.12 10.20 7.37
N ASP A 40 0.88 9.82 7.05
CA ASP A 40 -0.08 10.58 6.21
C ASP A 40 0.34 10.78 4.74
N LEU A 41 1.49 10.25 4.32
CA LEU A 41 1.96 10.28 2.94
C LEU A 41 1.56 9.00 2.23
N GLU A 42 0.75 9.15 1.19
CA GLU A 42 0.47 8.06 0.25
C GLU A 42 1.76 7.72 -0.49
N PHE A 43 2.19 6.46 -0.46
CA PHE A 43 3.38 6.00 -1.18
C PHE A 43 3.07 4.94 -2.25
N PHE A 44 1.90 4.30 -2.16
CA PHE A 44 1.42 3.35 -3.17
C PHE A 44 -0.10 3.38 -3.31
N ARG A 45 -0.57 3.20 -4.55
CA ARG A 45 -1.97 2.98 -4.88
C ARG A 45 -2.14 1.92 -5.95
N TYR A 46 -3.17 1.09 -5.77
CA TYR A 46 -3.69 0.18 -6.76
C TYR A 46 -5.14 0.55 -7.12
N VAL A 47 -5.42 0.78 -8.40
CA VAL A 47 -6.76 1.05 -8.94
C VAL A 47 -7.01 0.09 -10.11
N PRO A 48 -7.88 -0.93 -9.97
CA PRO A 48 -8.09 -1.93 -11.02
C PRO A 48 -8.51 -1.36 -12.38
N SER A 49 -9.21 -0.22 -12.39
CA SER A 49 -9.69 0.44 -13.60
C SER A 49 -8.63 1.28 -14.33
N ASP A 50 -7.49 1.58 -13.69
CA ASP A 50 -6.47 2.47 -14.24
C ASP A 50 -5.48 1.73 -15.16
N LYS A 51 -4.77 2.51 -15.98
CA LYS A 51 -3.68 2.05 -16.86
C LYS A 51 -2.46 2.96 -16.72
N PRO A 52 -1.38 2.55 -16.03
CA PRO A 52 -1.23 1.29 -15.30
C PRO A 52 -2.08 1.25 -14.02
N PRO A 53 -2.43 0.04 -13.52
CA PRO A 53 -3.24 -0.08 -12.31
C PRO A 53 -2.46 0.26 -11.02
N ASN A 54 -1.12 0.26 -11.09
CA ASN A 54 -0.24 0.55 -9.95
C ASN A 54 0.35 1.95 -10.10
N GLN A 55 0.32 2.72 -9.01
CA GLN A 55 0.90 4.05 -8.91
C GLN A 55 1.81 4.10 -7.67
N PHE A 56 3.02 4.61 -7.85
CA PHE A 56 4.00 4.81 -6.79
C PHE A 56 4.20 6.30 -6.59
N PHE A 57 4.21 6.74 -5.33
CA PHE A 57 4.39 8.14 -4.97
C PHE A 57 5.66 8.28 -4.14
N LEU A 58 6.40 9.35 -4.39
CA LEU A 58 7.61 9.65 -3.62
C LEU A 58 7.20 10.09 -2.21
N SER A 59 7.43 9.24 -1.21
CA SER A 59 7.48 9.68 0.18
C SER A 59 8.63 10.69 0.33
N LYS A 60 8.39 11.82 1.01
CA LYS A 60 9.37 12.89 1.15
C LYS A 60 10.65 12.53 1.94
N ASP A 61 10.77 11.28 2.38
CA ASP A 61 11.92 10.77 3.12
C ASP A 61 13.08 10.29 2.24
N SER A 62 12.99 10.39 0.90
CA SER A 62 14.13 10.09 0.01
C SER A 62 15.20 11.20 -0.02
N THR A 63 15.16 12.16 0.91
CA THR A 63 16.27 13.11 1.12
C THR A 63 17.13 12.65 2.29
N LEU A 64 17.88 11.57 2.08
CA LEU A 64 19.16 11.39 2.75
C LEU A 64 20.23 11.31 1.67
N THR A 65 21.27 12.08 1.93
CA THR A 65 22.43 12.45 1.11
C THR A 65 23.06 11.29 0.34
#